data_AF-A0A4U9D5J6-F1
#
_entry.id   AF-A0A4U9D5J6-F1
#
_cell.length_a   1.000
_cell.length_b   1.000
_cell.length_c   1.000
_cell.angle_alpha   90.00
_cell.angle_beta   90.00
_cell.angle_gamma   90.00
#
_symmetry.space_group_name_H-M   'P 1'
#
loop_
_entity.id
_entity.type
_entity.pdbx_description
1 polymer ?
#
loop_
_entity_poly.entity_id
_entity_poly.type
_entity_poly.pdbx_seq_one_letter_code
_entity_poly.pdbx_strand_id
1 'polypeptide(L)' 'MARLGDSVDGQRPLAVIHAKDESSWQEAAKAVKAAIKLDDTAPKETPTVYRRITE' A
#
# COMPACT_ATOMS: atom_id res chain seq x y z
N MET A 1 7.99 2.04 0.19
CA MET A 1 6.52 1.89 0.06
C MET A 1 6.25 0.57 -0.61
N ALA A 2 5.38 -0.23 -0.03
CA ALA A 2 4.97 -1.52 -0.57
C ALA A 2 4.00 -1.34 -1.75
N ARG A 3 4.07 -2.24 -2.71
CA ARG A 3 3.17 -2.38 -3.86
C ARG A 3 2.28 -3.62 -3.71
N LEU A 4 1.26 -3.74 -4.56
CA LEU A 4 0.47 -4.97 -4.64
C LEU A 4 1.38 -6.15 -5.00
N GLY A 5 1.33 -7.20 -4.17
CA GLY A 5 2.19 -8.38 -4.31
C GLY A 5 3.50 -8.33 -3.54
N ASP A 6 3.88 -7.19 -2.95
CA ASP A 6 5.08 -7.12 -2.10
C ASP A 6 4.84 -7.83 -0.76
N SER A 7 5.82 -8.65 -0.36
CA SER A 7 5.88 -9.16 1.02
C SER A 7 6.31 -8.05 1.97
N VAL A 8 5.57 -7.89 3.06
CA VAL A 8 5.90 -6.97 4.16
C VAL A 8 6.23 -7.74 5.43
N ASP A 9 7.24 -7.27 6.14
CA ASP A 9 7.75 -7.87 7.37
C ASP A 9 8.30 -6.75 8.27
N GLY A 10 8.92 -7.10 9.40
CA GLY A 10 9.52 -6.11 10.31
C GLY A 10 10.66 -5.28 9.71
N GLN A 11 11.18 -5.64 8.53
CA GLN A 11 12.21 -4.92 7.78
C GLN A 11 11.62 -4.11 6.62
N ARG A 12 10.48 -4.53 6.07
CA ARG A 12 9.78 -3.88 4.95
C ARG A 12 8.44 -3.26 5.40
N PRO A 13 8.41 -1.96 5.74
CA PRO A 13 7.19 -1.30 6.12
C PRO A 13 6.26 -1.04 4.92
N LEU A 14 4.95 -1.01 5.18
CA LEU A 14 3.92 -0.65 4.19
C LEU A 14 4.18 0.72 3.56
N ALA A 15 4.43 1.73 4.41
CA ALA A 15 4.73 3.09 3.99
C ALA A 15 5.57 3.79 5.05
N VAL A 16 6.23 4.87 4.65
CA VAL A 16 6.89 5.82 5.57
C VAL A 16 6.01 7.07 5.62
N ILE A 17 5.48 7.38 6.80
CA ILE A 17 4.57 8.50 7.02
C ILE A 17 5.40 9.72 7.44
N HIS A 18 5.32 10.79 6.65
CA HIS A 18 5.87 12.08 7.01
C HIS A 18 4.75 12.93 7.61
N ALA A 19 4.81 13.21 8.90
CA ALA A 19 3.81 13.96 9.65
C ALA A 19 4.47 15.10 10.45
N LYS A 20 3.70 16.14 10.74
CA LYS A 20 4.17 17.32 11.51
C LYS A 20 4.31 17.05 13.01
N ASP A 21 3.58 16.05 13.52
CA ASP A 21 3.54 15.66 14.94
C ASP A 21 3.10 14.19 15.07
N GLU A 22 3.26 13.64 16.28
CA GLU A 22 2.99 12.24 16.59
C GLU A 22 1.49 11.89 16.51
N SER A 23 0.60 12.80 16.91
CA SER A 23 -0.85 12.58 16.83
C SER A 23 -1.29 12.38 15.38
N SER A 24 -0.82 13.24 14.48
CA SER A 24 -1.07 13.17 13.05
C SER A 24 -0.45 11.90 12.45
N TRP A 25 0.72 11.49 12.95
CA TRP A 25 1.37 10.25 12.53
C TRP A 25 0.55 9.01 12.90
N GLN A 26 0.02 8.93 14.13
CA GLN A 26 -0.78 7.80 14.59
C GLN A 26 -2.10 7.67 13.84
N GLU A 27 -2.76 8.80 13.57
CA GLU A 27 -3.98 8.81 12.76
C GLU A 27 -3.72 8.31 11.33
N ALA A 28 -2.66 8.81 10.70
CA ALA A 28 -2.25 8.34 9.37
C ALA A 28 -1.83 6.85 9.38
N ALA A 29 -1.14 6.39 10.43
CA ALA A 29 -0.74 4.99 10.55
C ALA A 29 -1.97 4.06 10.65
N LYS A 30 -3.00 4.48 11.39
CA LYS A 30 -4.27 3.77 11.46
C LYS A 30 -4.97 3.74 10.10
N ALA A 31 -5.03 4.87 9.40
CA ALA A 31 -5.66 4.96 8.08
C ALA A 31 -4.97 4.06 7.04
N VAL A 32 -3.64 4.07 6.98
CA VAL A 32 -2.85 3.24 6.06
C VAL A 32 -3.07 1.75 6.35
N LYS A 33 -3.03 1.34 7.62
CA LYS A 33 -3.26 -0.06 8.01
C LYS A 33 -4.69 -0.52 7.70
N ALA A 34 -5.69 0.34 7.84
CA ALA A 34 -7.08 0.01 7.53
C ALA A 34 -7.35 -0.11 6.02
N ALA A 35 -6.60 0.63 5.21
CA ALA A 35 -6.77 0.65 3.75
C ALA A 35 -6.08 -0.52 3.01
N ILE A 36 -5.06 -1.13 3.61
CA ILE A 36 -4.26 -2.19 2.98
C ILE A 36 -4.62 -3.54 3.61
N LYS A 37 -4.99 -4.51 2.78
CA LYS A 37 -5.21 -5.90 3.21
C LYS A 37 -3.96 -6.73 2.96
N LEU A 38 -3.57 -7.52 3.95
CA LEU A 38 -2.53 -8.52 3.84
C LEU A 38 -3.18 -9.88 3.67
N ASP A 39 -2.59 -10.69 2.81
CA ASP A 39 -3.01 -12.05 2.52
C ASP A 39 -1.74 -12.93 2.44
N ASP A 40 -1.91 -14.24 2.58
CA ASP A 40 -0.80 -15.20 2.59
C ASP A 40 -0.21 -15.40 1.19
N THR A 41 -0.98 -15.06 0.15
CA THR A 41 -0.58 -15.22 -1.25
C THR A 41 -0.64 -13.90 -2.00
N ALA A 42 0.37 -13.66 -2.84
CA ALA A 42 0.39 -12.49 -3.70
C ALA A 42 -0.77 -12.55 -4.72
N PRO A 43 -1.51 -11.45 -4.92
CA PRO A 43 -2.59 -11.41 -5.89
C PRO A 43 -2.06 -11.52 -7.32
N LYS A 44 -2.92 -11.93 -8.24
CA LYS A 44 -2.60 -11.94 -9.68
C LYS A 44 -2.30 -10.52 -10.16
N GLU A 45 -1.20 -10.37 -10.90
CA GLU A 45 -0.85 -9.09 -11.52
C GLU A 45 -1.95 -8.59 -12.46
N THR A 46 -2.23 -7.30 -12.39
CA THR A 46 -3.17 -6.61 -13.27
C THR A 46 -2.40 -5.69 -14.20
N PRO A 47 -2.83 -5.55 -15.47
CA PRO A 47 -2.13 -4.67 -16.40
C PRO A 47 -2.25 -3.21 -15.96
N THR A 48 -1.16 -2.46 -16.04
CA THR A 48 -1.17 -1.02 -15.75
C THR A 48 -2.07 -0.25 -16.73
N VAL A 49 -2.18 -0.73 -17.98
CA VAL A 49 -3.07 -0.20 -19.00
C VAL A 49 -3.90 -1.33 -19.57
N TYR A 50 -5.22 -1.31 -19.34
CA TYR A 50 -6.12 -2.37 -19.81
C TYR A 50 -6.35 -2.31 -21.32
N ARG A 51 -6.65 -1.12 -21.85
CA ARG A 51 -6.86 -0.91 -23.28
C ARG A 51 -6.74 0.56 -23.67
N ARG A 52 -6.44 0.82 -24.94
CA ARG A 52 -6.61 2.11 -25.61
C ARG A 52 -7.86 2.03 -26.48
N ILE A 53 -8.77 3.01 -26.38
CA ILE A 53 -9.96 3.11 -27.24
C ILE A 53 -9.71 4.24 -28.23
N THR A 54 -9.84 3.96 -29.53
CA THR A 54 -9.67 4.94 -30.62
C THR A 54 -10.79 4.75 -31.64
N GLU A 55 -11.11 5.82 -32.39
CA GLU A 55 -12.11 5.81 -33.48
C GLU A 55 -11.81 4.79 -34.57
#